data_AF-A0A4R6RIY4-F1
#
_entry.id   AF-A0A4R6RIY4-F1
#
_cell.length_a   1.000
_cell.length_b   1.000
_cell.length_c   1.000
_cell.angle_alpha   90.00
_cell.angle_beta   90.00
_cell.angle_gamma   90.00
#
_symmetry.space_group_name_H-M   'P 1'
#
loop_
_entity.id
_entity.type
_entity.pdbx_description
1 polymer ?
#
loop_
_entity_poly.entity_id
_entity_poly.type
_entity_poly.pdbx_seq_one_letter_code
_entity_poly.pdbx_strand_id
1 'polypeptide(L)'
;MRGRKPELQVIAGGMAKAPRPPAWLPEEARAEWRRVVPGLVSRRVLTADMVSILETYCLHVGLVKRAWAAIAAEGEYVEGKRHAAFTTLTQSTAEVRRGAAELGLTPTSRPKLPNLPEEEVDAFAELDI
;
A
#
# COMPACT_ATOMS: atom_id res chain seq x y z
N MET A 1 24.29 -7.69 -20.41
CA MET A 1 23.77 -8.95 -19.81
C MET A 1 22.29 -8.77 -19.52
N ARG A 2 21.41 -9.56 -20.13
CA ARG A 2 19.98 -9.62 -19.77
C ARG A 2 19.87 -10.35 -18.42
N GLY A 3 19.48 -9.64 -17.36
CA GLY A 3 19.26 -10.25 -16.04
C GLY A 3 18.22 -11.37 -16.12
N ARG A 4 18.45 -12.45 -15.39
CA ARG A 4 17.51 -13.59 -15.32
C ARG A 4 16.14 -13.08 -14.89
N LYS A 5 15.13 -13.33 -15.72
CA LYS A 5 13.74 -12.93 -15.43
C LYS A 5 13.28 -13.71 -14.19
N PRO A 6 12.83 -13.04 -13.12
CA PRO A 6 12.34 -13.74 -11.93
C PRO A 6 11.04 -14.49 -12.26
N GLU A 7 10.96 -15.75 -11.84
CA GLU A 7 9.73 -16.55 -11.92
C GLU A 7 8.77 -16.08 -10.83
N LEU A 8 7.59 -15.61 -11.24
CA LEU A 8 6.57 -15.14 -10.31
C LEU A 8 5.86 -16.35 -9.71
N GLN A 9 6.16 -16.68 -8.46
CA GLN A 9 5.39 -17.66 -7.72
C GLN A 9 4.22 -16.95 -7.02
N VAL A 10 3.00 -17.43 -7.26
CA VAL A 10 1.85 -17.11 -6.40
C VAL A 10 2.26 -17.54 -4.99
N ILE A 11 2.25 -16.60 -4.03
CA ILE A 11 2.55 -16.95 -2.65
C ILE A 11 1.46 -17.91 -2.17
N ALA A 12 1.83 -19.17 -1.94
CA ALA A 12 0.93 -20.13 -1.31
C ALA A 12 0.50 -19.54 0.05
N GLY A 13 -0.80 -19.26 0.21
CA GLY A 13 -1.35 -18.66 1.44
C GLY A 13 -1.89 -17.22 1.31
N GLY A 14 -1.89 -16.62 0.11
CA GLY A 14 -2.54 -15.34 -0.12
C GLY A 14 -4.04 -15.36 0.21
N MET A 15 -4.49 -14.45 1.08
CA MET A 15 -5.87 -14.36 1.54
C MET A 15 -6.85 -14.24 0.38
N ALA A 16 -7.95 -14.99 0.45
CA ALA A 16 -9.04 -14.93 -0.53
C ALA A 16 -10.05 -13.81 -0.26
N LYS A 17 -10.14 -13.35 0.99
CA LYS A 17 -11.12 -12.34 1.44
C LYS A 17 -10.42 -11.26 2.24
N ALA A 18 -10.84 -10.01 2.02
CA ALA A 18 -10.36 -8.86 2.76
C ALA A 18 -10.73 -8.97 4.25
N PRO A 19 -9.74 -8.92 5.17
CA PRO A 19 -10.03 -8.80 6.59
C PRO A 19 -10.68 -7.44 6.89
N ARG A 20 -11.54 -7.42 7.91
CA ARG A 20 -12.09 -6.16 8.44
C ARG A 20 -10.97 -5.39 9.14
N PRO A 21 -10.96 -4.04 9.07
CA PRO A 21 -10.02 -3.24 9.84
C PRO A 21 -10.23 -3.50 11.35
N PRO A 22 -9.15 -3.61 12.15
CA PRO A 22 -9.25 -3.69 13.59
C PRO A 22 -10.02 -2.51 14.18
N ALA A 23 -10.85 -2.77 15.19
CA ALA A 23 -11.70 -1.76 15.81
C ALA A 23 -10.89 -0.63 16.49
N TRP A 24 -9.69 -0.94 16.97
CA TRP A 24 -8.80 0.01 17.63
C TRP A 24 -8.12 1.00 16.68
N LEU A 25 -8.09 0.72 15.37
CA LEU A 25 -7.50 1.65 14.41
C LEU A 25 -8.30 2.96 14.39
N PRO A 26 -7.65 4.13 14.39
CA PRO A 26 -8.33 5.40 14.27
C PRO A 26 -9.01 5.57 12.89
N GLU A 27 -9.90 6.54 12.76
CA GLU A 27 -10.71 6.72 11.55
C GLU A 27 -9.88 6.84 10.28
N GLU A 28 -8.82 7.65 10.29
CA GLU A 28 -7.98 7.90 9.12
C GLU A 28 -7.20 6.64 8.71
N ALA A 29 -6.84 5.81 9.69
CA ALA A 29 -6.17 4.52 9.46
C ALA A 29 -7.14 3.48 8.92
N ARG A 30 -8.39 3.44 9.41
CA ARG A 30 -9.44 2.56 8.85
C ARG A 30 -9.78 2.95 7.42
N ALA A 31 -9.78 4.25 7.10
CA ALA A 31 -9.95 4.71 5.73
C ALA A 31 -8.82 4.20 4.82
N GLU A 32 -7.57 4.26 5.30
CA GLU A 32 -6.43 3.73 4.57
C GLU A 32 -6.49 2.21 4.38
N TRP A 33 -6.87 1.47 5.42
CA TRP A 33 -7.10 0.03 5.33
C TRP A 33 -8.08 -0.33 4.21
N ARG A 34 -9.24 0.34 4.18
CA ARG A 34 -10.25 0.14 3.13
C ARG A 34 -9.73 0.47 1.74
N ARG A 35 -8.77 1.40 1.62
CA ARG A 35 -8.15 1.78 0.34
C ARG A 35 -7.19 0.70 -0.18
N VAL A 36 -6.31 0.16 0.68
CA VAL A 36 -5.20 -0.69 0.23
C VAL A 36 -5.51 -2.18 0.22
N VAL A 37 -6.31 -2.65 1.18
CA VAL A 37 -6.55 -4.08 1.39
C VAL A 37 -7.24 -4.77 0.20
N PRO A 38 -8.28 -4.19 -0.45
CA PRO A 38 -8.90 -4.84 -1.60
C PRO A 38 -7.91 -5.13 -2.72
N GLY A 39 -6.99 -4.20 -3.00
CA GLY A 39 -5.96 -4.37 -4.03
C GLY A 39 -4.86 -5.36 -3.64
N LEU A 40 -4.55 -5.51 -2.35
CA LEU A 40 -3.61 -6.52 -1.87
C LEU A 40 -4.20 -7.93 -1.94
N VAL A 41 -5.49 -8.06 -1.62
CA VAL A 41 -6.22 -9.34 -1.70
C VAL A 41 -6.50 -9.75 -3.14
N SER A 42 -6.89 -8.83 -4.02
CA SER A 42 -7.12 -9.15 -5.45
C SER A 42 -5.86 -9.71 -6.14
N ARG A 43 -4.69 -9.23 -5.72
CA ARG A 43 -3.38 -9.71 -6.21
C ARG A 43 -2.87 -10.97 -5.49
N ARG A 44 -3.59 -11.49 -4.48
CA ARG A 44 -3.16 -12.64 -3.65
C ARG A 44 -1.77 -12.46 -2.99
N VAL A 45 -1.42 -11.22 -2.64
CA VAL A 45 -0.11 -10.90 -2.03
C VAL A 45 -0.18 -10.66 -0.52
N LEU A 46 -1.38 -10.60 0.07
CA LEU A 46 -1.55 -10.43 1.51
C LEU A 46 -1.70 -11.78 2.19
N THR A 47 -0.78 -12.13 3.07
CA THR A 47 -0.84 -13.33 3.93
C THR A 47 -1.20 -12.96 5.37
N ALA A 48 -1.55 -13.95 6.19
CA ALA A 48 -1.99 -13.73 7.57
C ALA A 48 -0.90 -13.11 8.46
N ASP A 49 0.36 -13.49 8.24
CA ASP A 49 1.55 -12.96 8.94
C ASP A 49 1.85 -11.49 8.60
N MET A 50 1.40 -11.00 7.44
CA MET A 50 1.55 -9.60 7.03
C MET A 50 0.51 -8.65 7.63
N VAL A 51 -0.46 -9.15 8.40
CA VAL A 51 -1.54 -8.30 8.95
C VAL A 51 -0.97 -7.25 9.91
N SER A 52 -0.03 -7.62 10.78
CA SER A 52 0.55 -6.68 11.75
C SER A 52 1.29 -5.51 11.09
N ILE A 53 1.98 -5.75 9.97
CA ILE A 53 2.64 -4.67 9.23
C ILE A 53 1.63 -3.80 8.48
N LEU A 54 0.56 -4.39 7.94
CA LEU A 54 -0.54 -3.64 7.34
C LEU A 54 -1.24 -2.72 8.35
N GLU A 55 -1.49 -3.20 9.57
CA GLU A 55 -2.05 -2.41 10.67
C GLU A 55 -1.14 -1.23 11.01
N THR A 56 0.16 -1.48 11.15
CA THR A 56 1.17 -0.47 11.47
C THR A 56 1.27 0.59 10.37
N TYR A 57 1.32 0.17 9.10
CA TYR A 57 1.27 1.07 7.95
C TYR A 57 0.03 1.98 7.97
N CYS A 58 -1.15 1.40 8.16
CA CYS A 58 -2.41 2.16 8.20
C CYS A 58 -2.41 3.16 9.37
N LEU A 59 -1.92 2.75 10.54
CA LEU A 59 -1.79 3.62 11.71
C LEU A 59 -0.91 4.84 11.42
N HIS A 60 0.26 4.65 10.79
CA HIS A 60 1.16 5.74 10.44
C HIS A 60 0.59 6.66 9.36
N VAL A 61 -0.15 6.14 8.37
CA VAL A 61 -0.88 7.00 7.41
C VAL A 61 -1.90 7.88 8.15
N GLY A 62 -2.61 7.31 9.14
CA GLY A 62 -3.54 8.08 9.97
C GLY A 62 -2.84 9.16 10.80
N LEU A 63 -1.68 8.84 11.39
CA LEU A 63 -0.86 9.81 12.12
C LEU A 63 -0.38 10.96 11.25
N VAL A 64 0.04 10.70 10.00
CA VAL A 64 0.43 11.75 9.04
C VAL A 64 -0.74 12.69 8.77
N LYS A 65 -1.94 12.15 8.51
CA LYS A 65 -3.15 12.97 8.23
C LYS A 65 -3.52 13.85 9.42
N ARG A 66 -3.50 13.30 10.64
CA ARG A 66 -3.78 14.07 11.86
C ARG A 66 -2.71 15.11 12.16
N ALA A 67 -1.43 14.78 11.99
CA ALA A 67 -0.34 15.72 12.20
C ALA A 67 -0.44 16.92 11.25
N TRP A 68 -0.77 16.67 9.98
CA TRP A 68 -1.05 17.74 9.02
C TRP A 68 -2.28 18.57 9.39
N ALA A 69 -3.37 17.93 9.82
CA ALA A 69 -4.57 18.63 10.24
C ALA A 69 -4.31 19.56 11.44
N ALA A 70 -3.52 19.13 12.42
CA ALA A 70 -3.10 19.94 13.56
C ALA A 70 -2.26 21.14 13.10
N ILE A 71 -1.22 20.91 12.29
CA ILE A 71 -0.37 21.98 11.74
C ILE A 71 -1.20 22.99 10.93
N ALA A 72 -2.16 22.52 10.14
CA ALA A 72 -3.02 23.39 9.35
C ALA A 72 -3.97 24.24 10.21
N ALA A 73 -4.44 23.71 11.34
CA ALA A 73 -5.34 24.40 12.25
C ALA A 73 -4.60 25.41 13.16
N GLU A 74 -3.42 25.05 13.65
CA GLU A 74 -2.66 25.81 14.65
C GLU A 74 -1.55 26.68 14.04
N GLY A 75 -1.14 26.39 12.81
CA GLY A 75 -0.04 27.04 12.10
C GLY A 75 1.29 26.28 12.20
N GLU A 76 2.23 26.58 11.31
CA GLU A 76 3.55 25.93 11.29
C GLU A 76 4.45 26.29 12.48
N TYR A 77 4.17 27.45 13.11
CA TYR A 77 4.87 27.96 14.28
C TYR A 77 3.86 28.36 15.36
N VAL A 78 4.07 27.84 16.58
CA VAL A 78 3.27 28.15 17.77
C VAL A 78 4.22 28.72 18.81
N GLU A 79 3.92 29.94 19.30
CA GLU A 79 4.75 30.66 20.28
C GLU A 79 6.23 30.80 19.86
N GLY A 80 6.47 31.08 18.56
CA GLY A 80 7.82 31.25 18.01
C GLY A 80 8.63 29.94 17.87
N LYS A 81 8.04 28.79 18.18
CA LYS A 81 8.65 27.46 18.00
C LYS A 81 7.95 26.71 16.89
N ARG A 82 8.68 25.85 16.19
CA ARG A 82 8.10 24.96 15.17
C ARG A 82 7.06 24.04 15.83
N HIS A 83 5.91 23.87 15.18
CA HIS A 83 4.80 23.06 15.67
C HIS A 83 5.25 21.63 16.04
N ALA A 84 4.87 21.14 17.22
CA ALA A 84 5.36 19.86 17.75
C ALA A 84 5.00 18.65 16.87
N ALA A 85 3.84 18.69 16.21
CA ALA A 85 3.40 17.64 15.29
C ALA A 85 4.32 17.41 14.08
N PHE A 86 5.25 18.33 13.75
CA PHE A 86 6.27 18.06 12.72
C PHE A 86 7.15 16.85 13.06
N THR A 87 7.36 16.57 14.35
CA THR A 87 8.11 15.37 14.78
C THR A 87 7.35 14.10 14.40
N THR A 88 6.07 14.01 14.75
CA THR A 88 5.20 12.89 14.38
C THR A 88 5.07 12.76 12.87
N LEU A 89 4.92 13.88 12.16
CA LEU A 89 4.81 13.92 10.71
C LEU A 89 6.07 13.34 10.06
N THR A 90 7.26 13.76 10.50
CA THR A 90 8.53 13.30 9.93
C THR A 90 8.73 11.80 10.16
N GLN A 91 8.54 11.34 11.40
CA GLN A 91 8.69 9.93 11.76
C GLN A 91 7.68 9.05 11.03
N SER A 92 6.40 9.43 11.05
CA SER A 92 5.34 8.63 10.44
C SER A 92 5.46 8.61 8.91
N THR A 93 5.91 9.70 8.28
CA THR A 93 6.14 9.71 6.82
C THR A 93 7.25 8.73 6.42
N ALA A 94 8.29 8.58 7.25
CA ALA A 94 9.34 7.60 7.01
C ALA A 94 8.80 6.16 7.13
N GLU A 95 8.02 5.86 8.16
CA GLU A 95 7.40 4.54 8.35
C GLU A 95 6.37 4.21 7.28
N VAL A 96 5.58 5.18 6.84
CA VAL A 96 4.66 5.01 5.69
C VAL A 96 5.43 4.61 4.44
N ARG A 97 6.59 5.21 4.17
CA ARG A 97 7.42 4.85 3.00
C ARG A 97 7.98 3.43 3.12
N ARG A 98 8.46 3.03 4.30
CA ARG A 98 8.98 1.68 4.56
C ARG A 98 7.88 0.62 4.43
N GLY A 99 6.78 0.80 5.16
CA GLY A 99 5.63 -0.10 5.09
C GLY A 99 5.01 -0.19 3.70
N ALA A 100 4.95 0.92 2.94
CA ALA A 100 4.49 0.88 1.56
C ALA A 100 5.40 0.06 0.64
N ALA A 101 6.71 0.10 0.87
CA ALA A 101 7.66 -0.71 0.12
C ALA A 101 7.45 -2.20 0.44
N GLU A 102 7.39 -2.57 1.72
CA GLU A 102 7.19 -3.94 2.18
C GLU A 102 5.86 -4.55 1.72
N LEU A 103 4.78 -3.76 1.71
CA LEU A 103 3.46 -4.19 1.25
C LEU A 103 3.28 -4.18 -0.28
N GLY A 104 4.32 -3.84 -1.07
CA GLY A 104 4.17 -3.81 -2.54
C GLY A 104 3.21 -2.71 -3.04
N LEU A 105 3.11 -1.58 -2.32
CA LEU A 105 2.22 -0.47 -2.63
C LEU A 105 2.85 0.59 -3.53
N THR A 106 4.18 0.63 -3.64
CA THR A 106 4.89 1.55 -4.55
C THR A 106 5.05 0.92 -5.94
N PRO A 107 5.20 1.73 -7.01
CA PRO A 107 5.42 1.19 -8.36
C PRO A 107 6.65 0.28 -8.45
N THR A 108 7.71 0.61 -7.69
CA THR A 108 8.98 -0.12 -7.72
C THR A 108 8.99 -1.37 -6.85
N SER A 109 8.16 -1.45 -5.80
CA SER A 109 8.06 -2.64 -4.95
C SER A 109 7.03 -3.66 -5.43
N ARG A 110 6.20 -3.32 -6.43
CA ARG A 110 5.29 -4.29 -7.02
C ARG A 110 6.07 -5.39 -7.73
N PRO A 111 5.71 -6.67 -7.50
CA PRO A 111 6.15 -7.74 -8.38
C PRO A 111 5.77 -7.38 -9.82
N LYS A 112 6.73 -7.36 -10.73
CA LYS A 112 6.44 -7.18 -12.16
C LYS A 112 5.60 -8.36 -12.59
N LEU A 113 4.36 -8.11 -13.06
CA LEU A 113 3.54 -9.18 -13.63
C LEU A 113 4.38 -9.90 -14.70
N PRO A 114 4.46 -11.24 -14.69
CA PRO A 114 4.91 -11.93 -15.88
C PRO A 114 3.95 -11.48 -16.99
N ASN A 115 4.49 -11.15 -18.17
CA ASN A 115 3.64 -11.01 -19.36
C ASN A 115 2.79 -12.28 -19.38
N LEU A 116 1.48 -12.13 -19.15
CA LEU A 116 0.55 -13.18 -19.52
C LEU A 116 0.82 -13.41 -21.02
N PRO A 117 0.88 -14.66 -21.50
CA PRO A 117 0.95 -14.88 -22.93
C PRO A 117 -0.15 -14.02 -23.55
N GLU A 118 0.23 -13.13 -24.47
CA GLU A 118 -0.75 -12.47 -25.31
C GLU A 118 -1.49 -13.62 -25.98
N GLU A 119 -2.76 -13.81 -25.63
CA GLU A 119 -3.61 -14.65 -26.47
C GLU A 119 -3.57 -13.95 -27.82
N GLU A 120 -2.90 -14.61 -28.77
CA GLU A 120 -2.88 -14.23 -30.17
C GLU A 120 -4.32 -14.43 -30.65
N VAL A 121 -5.19 -13.47 -30.34
CA VAL A 121 -6.49 -13.35 -30.97
C VAL A 121 -6.19 -12.98 -32.40
N ASP A 122 -6.18 -13.99 -33.27
CA ASP A 122 -6.15 -13.81 -34.70
C ASP A 122 -7.43 -13.08 -35.11
N ALA A 123 -7.37 -11.75 -35.03
CA ALA A 123 -8.45 -10.84 -35.38
C ALA A 123 -8.81 -10.90 -36.88
N PHE A 124 -8.09 -11.72 -37.66
CA PHE A 124 -8.30 -11.93 -39.09
C PHE A 124 -8.76 -13.36 -39.42
N ALA A 125 -8.90 -14.25 -38.44
CA ALA A 125 -9.43 -15.61 -38.67
C ALA A 125 -10.89 -15.62 -39.19
N GLU A 126 -11.65 -14.54 -39.00
CA GLU A 126 -13.00 -14.38 -39.56
C GLU A 126 -13.05 -13.62 -40.90
N LEU A 127 -11.92 -13.11 -41.40
CA LEU A 127 -11.85 -12.42 -42.68
C LEU A 127 -11.16 -13.32 -43.71
N ASP A 128 -11.89 -14.34 -44.14
CA ASP A 128 -11.54 -15.20 -45.28
C ASP A 128 -11.76 -14.41 -46.60
N ILE A 129 -10.88 -13.42 -46.86
CA ILE A 129 -10.82 -12.63 -48.10
C ILE A 129 -9.48 -12.80 -48.81
#